data_AF-A0A816XEM0-F1
#
_entry.id   AF-A0A816XEM0-F1
#
_cell.length_a   1.000
_cell.length_b   1.000
_cell.length_c   1.000
_cell.angle_alpha   90.00
_cell.angle_beta   90.00
_cell.angle_gamma   90.00
#
_symmetry.space_group_name_H-M   'P 1'
#
loop_
_entity.id
_entity.type
_entity.pdbx_description
1 polymer ?
#
loop_
_entity_poly.entity_id
_entity_poly.type
_entity_poly.pdbx_seq_one_letter_code
_entity_poly.pdbx_strand_id
1 'polypeptide(L)'
;MSVLSKILQIASNLNATICVISICAAKTRIFEALNKTKTIYNITCQIVSRQYSLIFISLLFTFVGVSSTKQKGFGGEPKTLGQFIAINLGQFVDPSTWGDEIVPYGNCSIIITSSLVVTISKAFIDLNMRKCDIYGTLILGSSSYSSFTFGYRSNAIVHVSGSLQDQTSGNVINCPEGTLLTIYPMGSFVGKDAAVNSITTAQITANQTRS
;
A
#
# COMPACT_ATOMS: atom_id res chain seq x y z
N MET A 1 -5.98 6.74 -26.12
CA MET A 1 -5.09 5.56 -26.24
C MET A 1 -4.27 5.48 -24.96
N SER A 2 -4.43 4.42 -24.16
CA SER A 2 -3.78 4.28 -22.85
C SER A 2 -2.26 4.09 -23.00
N VAL A 3 -1.48 4.46 -21.99
CA VAL A 3 -0.02 4.28 -21.98
C VAL A 3 0.38 2.83 -22.26
N LEU A 4 -0.37 1.89 -21.67
CA LEU A 4 -0.20 0.46 -21.89
C LEU A 4 -0.39 0.06 -23.37
N SER A 5 -1.41 0.61 -24.04
CA SER A 5 -1.67 0.30 -25.45
C SER A 5 -0.56 0.81 -26.38
N LYS A 6 0.07 1.96 -26.10
CA LYS A 6 1.23 2.44 -26.86
C LYS A 6 2.48 1.60 -26.61
N ILE A 7 2.71 1.15 -25.38
CA ILE A 7 3.85 0.29 -25.03
C ILE A 7 3.72 -1.06 -25.75
N LEU A 8 2.53 -1.67 -25.74
CA LEU A 8 2.24 -2.92 -26.45
C LEU A 8 2.43 -2.76 -27.97
N GLN A 9 1.97 -1.64 -28.55
CA GLN A 9 2.13 -1.35 -29.97
C GLN A 9 3.60 -1.16 -30.39
N ILE A 10 4.42 -0.53 -29.54
CA ILE A 10 5.86 -0.36 -29.80
C ILE A 10 6.58 -1.71 -29.73
N ALA A 11 6.24 -2.54 -28.73
CA ALA A 11 6.84 -3.87 -28.60
C ALA A 11 6.46 -4.81 -29.75
N SER A 12 5.20 -4.76 -30.23
CA SER A 12 4.77 -5.54 -31.38
C SER A 12 5.50 -5.12 -32.67
N ASN A 13 5.72 -3.82 -32.86
CA ASN A 13 6.43 -3.31 -34.03
C ASN A 13 7.93 -3.67 -34.05
N LEU A 14 8.50 -4.02 -32.90
CA LEU A 14 9.92 -4.34 -32.75
C LEU A 14 10.20 -5.85 -32.65
N ASN A 15 9.18 -6.72 -32.76
CA ASN A 15 9.29 -8.17 -32.53
C ASN A 15 10.03 -8.51 -31.22
N ALA A 16 9.85 -7.68 -30.19
CA ALA A 16 10.54 -7.81 -28.91
C ALA A 16 9.60 -8.34 -27.83
N THR A 17 10.00 -9.40 -27.13
CA THR A 17 9.33 -9.86 -25.91
C THR A 17 9.65 -8.87 -24.79
N ILE A 18 8.65 -8.14 -24.28
CA ILE A 18 8.83 -7.23 -23.14
C ILE A 18 9.13 -8.09 -21.91
N CYS A 19 10.40 -8.20 -21.57
CA CYS A 19 10.83 -8.83 -20.33
C CYS A 19 11.24 -7.71 -19.37
N VAL A 20 10.44 -7.53 -18.33
CA VAL A 20 10.74 -6.73 -17.12
C VAL A 20 10.55 -5.21 -17.27
N ILE A 21 9.36 -4.76 -16.88
CA ILE A 21 9.18 -3.45 -16.25
C ILE A 21 9.52 -3.64 -14.76
N SER A 22 10.75 -3.33 -14.33
CA SER A 22 11.08 -3.31 -12.90
C SER A 22 10.60 -1.99 -12.31
N ILE A 23 9.35 -1.98 -11.84
CA ILE A 23 8.78 -0.84 -11.11
C ILE A 23 8.56 -1.28 -9.66
N CYS A 24 9.28 -0.64 -8.74
CA CYS A 24 9.16 -0.85 -7.30
C CYS A 24 7.76 -0.45 -6.80
N ALA A 25 7.37 -0.97 -5.63
CA ALA A 25 6.06 -1.13 -4.97
C ALA A 25 5.00 0.01 -5.02
N ALA A 26 5.22 1.14 -5.68
CA ALA A 26 4.24 2.21 -5.90
C ALA A 26 3.27 1.90 -7.08
N LYS A 27 2.85 0.63 -7.19
CA LYS A 27 2.12 0.03 -8.33
C LYS A 27 0.81 0.75 -8.67
N THR A 28 0.07 1.25 -7.69
CA THR A 28 -1.25 1.87 -7.95
C THR A 28 -1.12 3.35 -8.32
N ARG A 29 -0.25 4.10 -7.63
CA ARG A 29 -0.12 5.56 -7.78
C ARG A 29 0.62 5.96 -9.05
N ILE A 30 1.67 5.23 -9.43
CA ILE A 30 2.41 5.48 -10.68
C ILE A 30 1.52 5.17 -11.88
N PHE A 31 0.78 4.06 -11.86
CA PHE A 31 -0.15 3.72 -12.95
C PHE A 31 -1.35 4.68 -13.04
N GLU A 32 -1.89 5.15 -11.90
CA GLU A 32 -2.93 6.19 -11.89
C GLU A 32 -2.43 7.54 -12.39
N ALA A 33 -1.21 7.94 -12.02
CA ALA A 33 -0.57 9.15 -12.53
C ALA A 33 -0.31 9.04 -14.05
N LEU A 34 0.20 7.89 -14.51
CA LEU A 34 0.44 7.60 -15.94
C LEU A 34 -0.85 7.59 -16.76
N ASN A 35 -1.95 7.06 -16.21
CA ASN A 35 -3.26 7.08 -16.86
C ASN A 35 -3.90 8.48 -16.89
N LYS A 36 -3.55 9.35 -15.94
CA LYS A 36 -4.01 10.76 -15.90
C LYS A 36 -3.16 11.69 -16.77
N THR A 37 -1.88 11.38 -17.01
CA THR A 37 -1.04 12.17 -17.93
C THR A 37 -1.51 11.98 -19.37
N LYS A 38 -2.12 13.02 -19.96
CA LYS A 38 -2.70 12.99 -21.31
C LYS A 38 -1.67 12.92 -22.45
N THR A 39 -0.38 13.13 -22.18
CA THR A 39 0.63 13.24 -23.25
C THR A 39 1.98 12.67 -22.82
N ILE A 40 2.45 11.65 -23.53
CA ILE A 40 3.85 11.19 -23.50
C ILE A 40 4.56 11.90 -24.65
N TYR A 41 5.62 12.66 -24.34
CA TYR A 41 6.33 13.49 -25.33
C TYR A 41 7.44 12.73 -26.06
N ASN A 42 8.22 11.91 -25.37
CA ASN A 42 9.32 11.17 -26.00
C ASN A 42 9.56 9.82 -25.31
N ILE A 43 9.75 8.78 -26.12
CA ILE A 43 10.16 7.45 -25.68
C ILE A 43 11.48 7.15 -26.38
N THR A 44 12.57 7.13 -25.62
CA THR A 44 13.87 6.77 -26.17
C THR A 44 14.11 5.29 -25.91
N CYS A 45 14.24 4.54 -27.00
CA CYS A 45 14.53 3.11 -26.98
C CYS A 45 16.05 2.93 -27.11
N GLN A 46 16.68 2.28 -26.13
CA GLN A 46 18.07 1.85 -26.24
C GLN A 46 18.14 0.32 -26.12
N ILE A 47 18.74 -0.30 -27.12
CA ILE A 47 19.05 -1.74 -27.07
C ILE A 47 20.22 -1.90 -26.10
N VAL A 48 19.98 -2.58 -24.98
CA VAL A 48 20.99 -2.75 -23.92
C VAL A 48 21.83 -3.98 -24.20
N SER A 49 21.25 -5.04 -24.77
CA SER A 49 21.99 -6.22 -25.19
C SER A 49 21.20 -7.10 -26.17
N ARG A 50 21.92 -7.92 -26.94
CA ARG A 50 21.35 -9.05 -27.69
C ARG A 50 21.97 -10.34 -27.17
N GLN A 51 21.15 -11.29 -26.76
CA GLN A 51 21.61 -12.64 -26.41
C GLN A 51 20.63 -13.68 -26.98
N TYR A 52 21.16 -14.70 -27.65
CA TYR A 52 20.42 -15.89 -28.09
C TYR A 52 19.02 -15.60 -28.66
N SER A 53 18.94 -14.77 -29.71
CA SER A 53 17.69 -14.36 -30.40
C SER A 53 16.78 -13.39 -29.63
N LEU A 54 17.10 -13.02 -28.39
CA LEU A 54 16.34 -12.07 -27.59
C LEU A 54 17.01 -10.69 -27.62
N ILE A 55 16.21 -9.66 -27.94
CA ILE A 55 16.62 -8.25 -27.87
C ILE A 55 16.16 -7.70 -26.53
N PHE A 56 17.10 -7.29 -25.67
CA PHE A 56 16.81 -6.60 -24.43
C PHE A 56 16.80 -5.09 -24.66
N ILE A 57 15.65 -4.48 -24.43
CA ILE A 57 15.44 -3.05 -24.65
C ILE A 57 15.24 -2.37 -23.30
N SER A 58 16.01 -1.30 -23.06
CA SER A 58 15.69 -0.31 -22.03
C SER A 58 14.84 0.79 -22.66
N LEU A 59 13.68 1.04 -22.06
CA LEU A 59 12.81 2.15 -22.43
C LEU A 59 13.01 3.27 -21.41
N LEU A 60 13.64 4.36 -21.84
CA LEU A 60 13.73 5.57 -21.04
C LEU A 60 12.56 6.49 -21.40
N PHE A 61 11.66 6.70 -20.44
CA PHE A 61 10.52 7.59 -20.61
C PHE A 61 10.89 8.99 -20.12
N THR A 62 10.85 9.98 -21.01
CA THR A 62 11.01 11.39 -20.61
C THR A 62 9.63 12.03 -20.56
N PHE A 63 9.13 12.25 -19.36
CA PHE A 63 7.83 12.90 -19.15
C PHE A 63 8.02 14.42 -19.02
N VAL A 64 7.42 15.20 -19.91
CA VAL A 64 7.30 16.66 -19.75
C VAL A 64 5.96 16.94 -19.09
N GLY A 65 5.98 17.64 -17.96
CA GLY A 65 4.77 17.94 -17.18
C GLY A 65 4.51 17.01 -15.99
N VAL A 66 5.48 16.19 -15.56
CA VAL A 66 5.51 15.73 -14.16
C VAL A 66 5.82 16.96 -13.32
N SER A 67 4.79 17.69 -12.90
CA SER A 67 5.01 18.90 -12.14
C SER A 67 5.64 18.52 -10.80
N SER A 68 6.79 19.10 -10.47
CA SER A 68 7.34 19.09 -9.12
C SER A 68 6.46 19.85 -8.11
N THR A 69 5.39 20.51 -8.58
CA THR A 69 4.40 21.16 -7.74
C THR A 69 3.38 20.14 -7.24
N LYS A 70 3.24 20.07 -5.90
CA LYS A 70 2.28 19.23 -5.16
C LYS A 70 0.91 19.18 -5.86
N GLN A 71 0.54 18.04 -6.43
CA GLN A 71 -0.85 17.81 -6.80
C GLN A 71 -1.65 17.51 -5.53
N LYS A 72 -2.69 18.32 -5.27
CA LYS A 72 -3.66 18.08 -4.20
C LYS A 72 -4.25 16.66 -4.35
N GLY A 73 -4.01 15.79 -3.38
CA GLY A 73 -4.47 14.39 -3.38
C GLY A 73 -3.42 13.34 -3.76
N PHE A 74 -2.23 13.73 -4.23
CA PHE A 74 -1.06 12.84 -4.23
C PHE A 74 -0.09 13.35 -3.17
N GLY A 75 -0.27 12.88 -1.94
CA GLY A 75 0.58 13.24 -0.82
C GLY A 75 2.07 13.06 -1.16
N GLY A 76 2.87 14.06 -0.79
CA GLY A 76 4.31 14.12 -1.04
C GLY A 76 5.09 13.07 -0.25
N GLU A 77 6.40 13.26 -0.09
CA GLU A 77 7.16 12.49 0.89
C GLU A 77 6.85 12.98 2.31
N PRO A 78 6.65 12.07 3.28
CA PRO A 78 6.49 12.47 4.68
C PRO A 78 7.74 13.22 5.15
N LYS A 79 7.59 14.22 6.02
CA LYS A 79 8.72 14.98 6.58
C LYS A 79 9.78 14.10 7.22
N THR A 80 9.36 12.98 7.80
CA THR A 80 10.23 11.95 8.35
C THR A 80 10.24 10.76 7.40
N LEU A 81 11.42 10.41 6.86
CA LEU A 81 11.57 9.37 5.84
C LEU A 81 10.84 8.07 6.21
N GLY A 82 9.73 7.80 5.51
CA GLY A 82 8.93 6.60 5.66
C GLY A 82 8.17 6.46 6.98
N GLN A 83 8.04 7.52 7.78
CA GLN A 83 7.25 7.52 9.02
C GLN A 83 5.99 8.38 8.85
N PHE A 84 4.84 7.84 9.24
CA PHE A 84 3.55 8.51 9.21
C PHE A 84 2.97 8.57 10.61
N ILE A 85 2.54 9.76 11.02
CA ILE A 85 2.00 10.01 12.36
C ILE A 85 0.54 10.43 12.19
N ALA A 86 -0.38 9.75 12.86
CA ALA A 86 -1.76 10.20 12.92
C ALA A 86 -1.85 11.44 13.82
N ILE A 87 -2.45 12.51 13.30
CA ILE A 87 -2.64 13.79 14.01
C ILE A 87 -4.11 14.14 14.21
N ASN A 88 -5.01 13.46 13.49
CA ASN A 88 -6.46 13.58 13.66
C ASN A 88 -7.10 12.18 13.76
N LEU A 89 -8.27 12.12 14.38
CA LEU A 89 -9.14 10.95 14.31
C LEU A 89 -9.74 10.84 12.91
N GLY A 90 -9.90 9.63 12.38
CA GLY A 90 -10.47 9.46 11.04
C GLY A 90 -10.16 8.16 10.34
N GLN A 91 -10.46 8.13 9.04
CA GLN A 91 -10.20 6.99 8.20
C GLN A 91 -8.72 6.92 7.81
N PHE A 92 -8.16 5.71 7.77
CA PHE A 92 -6.78 5.47 7.37
C PHE A 92 -6.48 6.01 5.96
N VAL A 93 -7.46 5.95 5.06
CA VAL A 93 -7.30 6.40 3.67
C VAL A 93 -7.55 7.90 3.48
N ASP A 94 -7.94 8.62 4.53
CA ASP A 94 -8.15 10.06 4.49
C ASP A 94 -6.81 10.79 4.76
N PRO A 95 -6.32 11.62 3.83
CA PRO A 95 -5.12 12.43 4.04
C PRO A 95 -5.16 13.27 5.32
N SER A 96 -6.34 13.78 5.71
CA SER A 96 -6.48 14.67 6.88
C SER A 96 -6.21 13.96 8.21
N THR A 97 -6.26 12.63 8.26
CA THR A 97 -5.88 11.81 9.43
C THR A 97 -4.38 11.94 9.74
N TRP A 98 -3.56 12.15 8.71
CA TRP A 98 -2.11 11.99 8.77
C TRP A 98 -1.36 13.31 8.79
N GLY A 99 -0.22 13.31 9.48
CA GLY A 99 0.79 14.34 9.37
C GLY A 99 1.14 14.59 7.91
N ASP A 100 1.33 15.88 7.58
CA ASP A 100 1.65 16.37 6.22
C ASP A 100 0.56 16.14 5.16
N GLU A 101 -0.63 15.67 5.55
CA GLU A 101 -1.74 15.33 4.64
C GLU A 101 -1.35 14.23 3.64
N ILE A 102 -0.60 13.23 4.11
CA ILE A 102 -0.09 12.13 3.29
C ILE A 102 -0.52 10.79 3.89
N VAL A 103 -1.36 10.06 3.16
CA VAL A 103 -1.77 8.69 3.52
C VAL A 103 -0.54 7.77 3.48
N PRO A 104 -0.33 6.88 4.49
CA PRO A 104 0.77 5.94 4.52
C PRO A 104 0.84 5.08 3.25
N TYR A 105 2.06 4.88 2.74
CA TYR A 105 2.28 4.12 1.52
C TYR A 105 3.61 3.37 1.54
N GLY A 106 3.70 2.35 0.68
CA GLY A 106 4.92 1.61 0.44
C GLY A 106 5.44 0.92 1.70
N ASN A 107 6.73 1.12 1.95
CA ASN A 107 7.40 0.54 3.09
C ASN A 107 7.56 1.61 4.18
N CYS A 108 6.83 1.46 5.29
CA CYS A 108 6.66 2.55 6.24
C CYS A 108 6.58 2.12 7.70
N SER A 109 6.71 3.12 8.59
CA SER A 109 6.39 3.05 10.00
C SER A 109 5.19 3.95 10.30
N ILE A 110 4.29 3.48 11.15
CA ILE A 110 3.06 4.18 11.52
C ILE A 110 3.06 4.43 13.02
N ILE A 111 2.62 5.62 13.42
CA ILE A 111 2.37 5.98 14.81
C ILE A 111 0.93 6.48 14.93
N ILE A 112 0.11 5.76 15.69
CA ILE A 112 -1.22 6.21 16.12
C ILE A 112 -1.05 6.85 17.50
N THR A 113 -1.13 8.16 17.56
CA THR A 113 -0.91 8.93 18.80
C THR A 113 -2.03 8.70 19.81
N SER A 114 -1.73 8.93 21.09
CA SER A 114 -2.69 8.72 22.18
C SER A 114 -3.96 9.55 21.97
N SER A 115 -5.09 9.01 22.42
CA SER A 115 -6.43 9.63 22.29
C SER A 115 -6.97 9.76 20.87
N LEU A 116 -6.23 9.36 19.83
CA LEU A 116 -6.75 9.30 18.46
C LEU A 116 -7.33 7.92 18.15
N VAL A 117 -8.31 7.91 17.24
CA VAL A 117 -8.90 6.70 16.68
C VAL A 117 -8.70 6.73 15.17
N VAL A 118 -7.99 5.73 14.65
CA VAL A 118 -7.81 5.53 13.21
C VAL A 118 -8.51 4.25 12.78
N THR A 119 -9.36 4.34 11.76
CA THR A 119 -10.17 3.22 11.28
C THR A 119 -9.74 2.80 9.88
N ILE A 120 -9.53 1.51 9.68
CA ILE A 120 -9.35 0.88 8.36
C ILE A 120 -10.64 0.15 7.99
N SER A 121 -11.62 0.87 7.41
CA SER A 121 -12.94 0.30 7.07
C SER A 121 -12.96 -0.62 5.85
N LYS A 122 -11.82 -1.23 5.49
CA LYS A 122 -11.66 -2.12 4.32
C LYS A 122 -11.43 -3.56 4.79
N ALA A 123 -11.77 -4.55 3.98
CA ALA A 123 -11.45 -5.96 4.24
C ALA A 123 -9.94 -6.27 4.13
N PHE A 124 -9.19 -5.42 3.44
CA PHE A 124 -7.81 -5.70 3.06
C PHE A 124 -6.96 -4.43 3.07
N ILE A 125 -5.71 -4.56 3.52
CA ILE A 125 -4.70 -3.51 3.40
C ILE A 125 -3.42 -4.02 2.72
N ASP A 126 -3.07 -3.39 1.60
CA ASP A 126 -1.85 -3.67 0.83
C ASP A 126 -0.70 -2.73 1.25
N LEU A 127 -0.28 -2.82 2.51
CA LEU A 127 0.75 -1.94 3.05
C LEU A 127 1.81 -2.71 3.84
N ASN A 128 3.07 -2.46 3.51
CA ASN A 128 4.20 -3.03 4.25
C ASN A 128 4.52 -2.14 5.45
N MET A 129 3.86 -2.42 6.56
CA MET A 129 4.06 -1.73 7.83
C MET A 129 5.16 -2.44 8.62
N ARG A 130 6.41 -2.00 8.47
CA ARG A 130 7.54 -2.55 9.26
C ARG A 130 7.31 -2.42 10.75
N LYS A 131 6.64 -1.34 11.15
CA LYS A 131 6.30 -1.04 12.53
C LYS A 131 5.05 -0.19 12.59
N CYS A 132 4.08 -0.56 13.41
CA CYS A 132 2.90 0.21 13.72
C CYS A 132 2.81 0.36 15.24
N ASP A 133 3.19 1.52 15.76
CA ASP A 133 3.10 1.86 17.18
C ASP A 133 1.71 2.45 17.46
N ILE A 134 0.93 1.77 18.31
CA ILE A 134 -0.46 2.12 18.62
C ILE A 134 -0.54 2.60 20.07
N TYR A 135 -0.47 3.91 20.27
CA TYR A 135 -0.71 4.57 21.57
C TYR A 135 -2.17 5.02 21.72
N GLY A 136 -2.87 5.26 20.62
CA GLY A 136 -4.32 5.48 20.55
C GLY A 136 -5.07 4.20 20.21
N THR A 137 -6.07 4.31 19.33
CA THR A 137 -6.88 3.18 18.88
C THR A 137 -6.73 2.95 17.39
N LEU A 138 -6.43 1.72 16.98
CA LEU A 138 -6.51 1.26 15.60
C LEU A 138 -7.67 0.28 15.45
N ILE A 139 -8.63 0.61 14.59
CA ILE A 139 -9.79 -0.24 14.28
C ILE A 139 -9.59 -0.89 12.92
N LEU A 140 -9.70 -2.22 12.86
CA LEU A 140 -9.54 -3.03 11.66
C LEU A 140 -10.88 -3.53 11.13
N GLY A 141 -11.08 -3.34 9.83
CA GLY A 141 -12.25 -3.82 9.12
C GLY A 141 -13.51 -3.00 9.40
N SER A 142 -14.63 -3.58 9.00
CA SER A 142 -15.98 -3.08 9.30
C SER A 142 -16.94 -4.27 9.33
N SER A 143 -18.12 -4.07 9.91
CA SER A 143 -19.12 -5.13 10.05
C SER A 143 -19.65 -5.65 8.70
N SER A 144 -19.40 -4.93 7.61
CA SER A 144 -19.72 -5.37 6.25
C SER A 144 -18.80 -6.48 5.72
N TYR A 145 -17.70 -6.78 6.40
CA TYR A 145 -16.73 -7.79 5.99
C TYR A 145 -16.61 -8.90 7.03
N SER A 146 -16.55 -10.15 6.58
CA SER A 146 -16.38 -11.31 7.47
C SER A 146 -14.98 -11.42 8.06
N SER A 147 -13.98 -10.78 7.44
CA SER A 147 -12.60 -10.77 7.94
C SER A 147 -11.84 -9.53 7.47
N PHE A 148 -10.74 -9.24 8.16
CA PHE A 148 -9.73 -8.26 7.79
C PHE A 148 -8.44 -8.99 7.44
N THR A 149 -7.73 -8.58 6.39
CA THR A 149 -6.50 -9.23 5.95
C THR A 149 -5.36 -8.24 5.74
N PHE A 150 -4.21 -8.51 6.36
CA PHE A 150 -2.95 -7.82 6.05
C PHE A 150 -2.31 -8.42 4.79
N GLY A 151 -1.88 -7.56 3.85
CA GLY A 151 -1.21 -7.99 2.62
C GLY A 151 0.26 -8.36 2.77
N TYR A 152 0.93 -7.81 3.79
CA TYR A 152 2.34 -8.05 4.08
C TYR A 152 2.55 -8.36 5.56
N ARG A 153 3.67 -9.04 5.83
CA ARG A 153 4.18 -9.21 7.19
C ARG A 153 4.29 -7.85 7.84
N SER A 154 3.68 -7.72 9.00
CA SER A 154 3.61 -6.46 9.74
C SER A 154 4.05 -6.66 11.18
N ASN A 155 4.47 -5.59 11.83
CA ASN A 155 4.71 -5.58 13.28
C ASN A 155 3.84 -4.50 13.93
N ALA A 156 2.74 -4.91 14.54
CA ALA A 156 1.87 -4.01 15.28
C ALA A 156 2.15 -4.13 16.78
N ILE A 157 2.36 -2.99 17.43
CA ILE A 157 2.73 -2.88 18.83
C ILE A 157 1.70 -1.98 19.50
N VAL A 158 0.86 -2.57 20.35
CA VAL A 158 -0.11 -1.87 21.18
C VAL A 158 0.60 -1.47 22.48
N HIS A 159 0.75 -0.16 22.66
CA HIS A 159 1.38 0.42 23.85
C HIS A 159 0.38 0.55 25.01
N VAL A 160 0.88 1.00 26.15
CA VAL A 160 0.06 1.31 27.33
C VAL A 160 -1.11 2.22 26.95
N SER A 161 -2.32 1.85 27.35
CA SER A 161 -3.57 2.55 27.03
C SER A 161 -3.95 2.59 25.54
N GLY A 162 -3.15 2.00 24.67
CA GLY A 162 -3.48 1.80 23.28
C GLY A 162 -4.47 0.63 23.09
N SER A 163 -5.18 0.65 21.97
CA SER A 163 -6.13 -0.41 21.63
C SER A 163 -6.04 -0.81 20.16
N LEU A 164 -5.96 -2.11 19.91
CA LEU A 164 -6.24 -2.70 18.59
C LEU A 164 -7.65 -3.30 18.62
N GLN A 165 -8.50 -2.97 17.66
CA GLN A 165 -9.89 -3.44 17.64
C GLN A 165 -10.24 -4.12 16.33
N ASP A 166 -10.93 -5.26 16.42
CA ASP A 166 -11.58 -5.92 15.29
C ASP A 166 -13.04 -5.50 15.21
N GLN A 167 -13.47 -5.03 14.04
CA GLN A 167 -14.87 -4.70 13.76
C GLN A 167 -15.48 -5.54 12.62
N THR A 168 -14.81 -6.61 12.20
CA THR A 168 -15.34 -7.52 11.18
C THR A 168 -16.53 -8.31 11.72
N SER A 169 -17.49 -8.65 10.88
CA SER A 169 -18.67 -9.43 11.32
C SER A 169 -18.35 -10.87 11.69
N GLY A 170 -17.31 -11.44 11.06
CA GLY A 170 -16.82 -12.78 11.39
C GLY A 170 -15.84 -12.79 12.57
N ASN A 171 -15.38 -11.62 13.02
CA ASN A 171 -14.35 -11.47 14.04
C ASN A 171 -13.07 -12.23 13.66
N VAL A 172 -12.59 -12.00 12.43
CA VAL A 172 -11.42 -12.69 11.90
C VAL A 172 -10.41 -11.69 11.37
N ILE A 173 -9.18 -11.79 11.87
CA ILE A 173 -8.01 -11.09 11.34
C ILE A 173 -7.06 -12.13 10.75
N ASN A 174 -6.75 -11.98 9.46
CA ASN A 174 -5.79 -12.83 8.76
C ASN A 174 -4.47 -12.09 8.59
N CYS A 175 -3.40 -12.72 9.06
CA CYS A 175 -2.06 -12.19 9.07
C CYS A 175 -1.13 -13.09 8.24
N PRO A 176 -0.29 -12.55 7.36
CA PRO A 176 0.77 -13.31 6.72
C PRO A 176 1.70 -13.92 7.77
N GLU A 177 2.15 -15.15 7.53
CA GLU A 177 3.09 -15.83 8.41
C GLU A 177 4.32 -14.95 8.71
N GLY A 178 4.69 -14.81 9.99
CA GLY A 178 5.75 -13.91 10.47
C GLY A 178 5.29 -12.50 10.85
N THR A 179 3.99 -12.22 10.80
CA THR A 179 3.42 -11.00 11.41
C THR A 179 3.52 -11.07 12.93
N LEU A 180 3.90 -9.96 13.55
CA LEU A 180 4.00 -9.82 15.00
C LEU A 180 2.91 -8.87 15.49
N LEU A 181 2.12 -9.33 16.46
CA LEU A 181 1.16 -8.52 17.21
C LEU A 181 1.60 -8.54 18.67
N THR A 182 2.17 -7.42 19.14
CA THR A 182 2.65 -7.26 20.51
C THR A 182 1.68 -6.37 21.27
N ILE A 183 1.22 -6.82 22.44
CA ILE A 183 0.38 -6.01 23.33
C ILE A 183 1.16 -5.84 24.63
N TYR A 184 1.61 -4.62 24.90
CA TYR A 184 2.25 -4.29 26.16
C TYR A 184 1.23 -4.30 27.31
N PRO A 185 1.69 -4.44 28.57
CA PRO A 185 0.82 -4.33 29.73
C PRO A 185 -0.06 -3.07 29.66
N MET A 186 -1.34 -3.21 29.99
CA MET A 186 -2.36 -2.15 29.90
C MET A 186 -2.69 -1.66 28.47
N GLY A 187 -2.12 -2.25 27.43
CA GLY A 187 -2.69 -2.21 26.09
C GLY A 187 -3.84 -3.21 25.96
N SER A 188 -4.74 -2.99 25.00
CA SER A 188 -5.89 -3.87 24.78
C SER A 188 -6.00 -4.36 23.34
N PHE A 189 -6.43 -5.60 23.19
CA PHE A 189 -7.03 -6.12 21.97
C PHE A 189 -8.51 -6.35 22.22
N VAL A 190 -9.36 -5.75 21.38
CA VAL A 190 -10.83 -5.80 21.53
C VAL A 190 -11.43 -6.41 20.27
N GLY A 191 -12.14 -7.51 20.44
CA GLY A 191 -12.89 -8.17 19.38
C GLY A 191 -13.81 -9.20 20.01
N LYS A 192 -14.96 -9.47 19.38
CA LYS A 192 -15.91 -10.45 19.90
C LYS A 192 -15.50 -11.84 19.42
N ASP A 193 -14.97 -12.68 20.29
CA ASP A 193 -14.49 -14.03 19.91
C ASP A 193 -13.49 -13.98 18.72
N ALA A 194 -12.68 -12.92 18.67
CA ALA A 194 -11.86 -12.64 17.50
C ALA A 194 -10.75 -13.67 17.31
N ALA A 195 -10.70 -14.26 16.12
CA ALA A 195 -9.67 -15.20 15.70
C ALA A 195 -8.58 -14.49 14.90
N VAL A 196 -7.33 -14.65 15.34
CA VAL A 196 -6.15 -14.19 14.59
C VAL A 196 -5.50 -15.39 13.91
N ASN A 197 -5.60 -15.44 12.59
CA ASN A 197 -5.12 -16.56 11.78
C ASN A 197 -3.80 -16.23 11.07
N SER A 198 -2.88 -17.19 11.06
CA SER A 198 -1.72 -17.15 10.16
C SER A 198 -2.12 -17.69 8.79
N ILE A 199 -1.80 -16.96 7.72
CA ILE A 199 -2.12 -17.33 6.33
C ILE A 199 -0.91 -17.27 5.40
N THR A 200 -0.95 -18.08 4.35
CA THR A 200 0.08 -18.16 3.30
C THR A 200 -0.17 -17.16 2.17
N THR A 201 0.83 -16.92 1.32
CA THR A 201 0.73 -16.03 0.15
C THR A 201 -0.41 -16.42 -0.80
N ALA A 202 -0.68 -17.72 -0.97
CA ALA A 202 -1.79 -18.20 -1.80
C ALA A 202 -3.16 -17.76 -1.25
N GLN A 203 -3.34 -17.82 0.06
CA GLN A 203 -4.57 -17.39 0.73
C GLN A 203 -4.74 -15.87 0.71
N ILE A 204 -3.65 -15.09 0.83
CA ILE A 204 -3.71 -13.63 0.68
C ILE A 204 -4.28 -13.26 -0.70
N THR A 205 -3.78 -13.92 -1.75
CA THR A 205 -4.22 -13.68 -3.14
C THR A 205 -5.69 -14.01 -3.32
N ALA A 206 -6.17 -15.11 -2.72
CA ALA A 206 -7.58 -15.49 -2.75
C ALA A 206 -8.50 -14.51 -1.99
N ASN A 207 -8.00 -13.90 -0.90
CA ASN A 207 -8.77 -12.91 -0.14
C ASN A 207 -8.87 -11.56 -0.87
N GLN A 208 -7.90 -11.20 -1.70
CA GLN A 208 -7.95 -9.99 -2.53
C GLN A 208 -8.97 -10.08 -3.68
N THR A 209 -9.23 -11.28 -4.21
CA THR A 209 -10.17 -11.46 -5.34
C THR A 209 -11.63 -11.60 -4.90
N ARG A 210 -11.88 -11.74 -3.59
CA ARG A 210 -13.23 -11.85 -3.00
C ARG A 210 -13.81 -10.52 -2.50
N SER A 211 -13.06 -9.42 -2.62
CA SER A 211 -13.46 -8.06 -2.22
C SER A 211 -13.86 -7.19 -3.40
#